data_AF-M8E1R0-F1
#
_entry.id   AF-M8E1R0-F1
#
_cell.length_a   1.000
_cell.length_b   1.000
_cell.length_c   1.000
_cell.angle_alpha   90.00
_cell.angle_beta   90.00
_cell.angle_gamma   90.00
#
_symmetry.space_group_name_H-M   'P 1'
#
loop_
_entity.id
_entity.type
_entity.pdbx_description
1 polymer ?
#
loop_
_entity_poly.entity_id
_entity_poly.type
_entity_poly.pdbx_seq_one_letter_code
_entity_poly.pdbx_strand_id
1 'polypeptide(L)'
;MRSRFLGFCLAFLSLFFLQACSEKSEDTKSILYENTTHHFTLQLPKSWEGKYEVTETENQIIFSSKANQPGGILCEVRVWSQEEWKQDGEELTTVIHLEKIGETDDKVYSFSTPTDVQWILGDAEKEREYQAMFAEVPGIKASFQIKE
;
A
#
# COMPACT_ATOMS: atom_id res chain seq x y z
N MET A 1 30.78 -21.50 -76.30
CA MET A 1 29.41 -22.05 -76.30
C MET A 1 29.05 -22.40 -74.85
N ARG A 2 28.05 -21.70 -74.26
CA ARG A 2 27.33 -21.95 -72.98
C ARG A 2 28.18 -21.89 -71.66
N SER A 3 28.05 -20.90 -70.76
CA SER A 3 26.89 -20.52 -69.89
C SER A 3 26.46 -21.71 -69.00
N ARG A 4 26.39 -21.69 -67.66
CA ARG A 4 25.73 -20.73 -66.75
C ARG A 4 26.16 -20.87 -65.27
N PHE A 5 25.96 -19.77 -64.53
CA PHE A 5 25.84 -19.60 -63.07
C PHE A 5 24.90 -20.61 -62.37
N LEU A 6 25.10 -20.77 -61.04
CA LEU A 6 24.13 -20.53 -59.94
C LEU A 6 24.13 -21.63 -58.86
N GLY A 7 24.23 -21.24 -57.58
CA GLY A 7 23.99 -22.13 -56.43
C GLY A 7 24.46 -21.58 -55.09
N PHE A 8 23.79 -20.54 -54.58
CA PHE A 8 23.94 -19.95 -53.25
C PHE A 8 23.05 -20.69 -52.21
N CYS A 9 23.35 -20.48 -50.92
CA CYS A 9 22.50 -20.66 -49.72
C CYS A 9 22.45 -22.03 -49.01
N LEU A 10 22.95 -22.05 -47.76
CA LEU A 10 22.23 -22.40 -46.50
C LEU A 10 23.26 -22.36 -45.34
N ALA A 11 23.48 -21.23 -44.67
CA ALA A 11 22.67 -20.56 -43.63
C ALA A 11 22.90 -21.11 -42.20
N PHE A 12 23.65 -20.33 -41.42
CA PHE A 12 23.42 -19.91 -40.02
C PHE A 12 22.99 -20.96 -38.98
N LEU A 13 23.98 -21.49 -38.25
CA LEU A 13 23.78 -22.19 -36.98
C LEU A 13 23.77 -21.20 -35.82
N SER A 14 22.55 -20.82 -35.45
CA SER A 14 22.05 -20.47 -34.10
C SER A 14 22.93 -19.59 -33.20
N LEU A 15 22.65 -18.28 -33.23
CA LEU A 15 22.80 -17.41 -32.06
C LEU A 15 21.95 -17.96 -30.90
N PHE A 16 22.60 -18.29 -29.79
CA PHE A 16 21.92 -18.41 -28.50
C PHE A 16 21.49 -17.00 -28.07
N PHE A 17 20.27 -16.63 -28.42
CA PHE A 17 19.56 -15.53 -27.76
C PHE A 17 19.29 -15.97 -26.32
N LEU A 18 20.16 -15.52 -25.40
CA LEU A 18 19.75 -15.32 -24.01
C LEU A 18 18.78 -14.13 -24.02
N GLN A 19 17.52 -14.39 -24.38
CA GLN A 19 16.43 -13.56 -23.91
C GLN A 19 16.40 -13.74 -22.39
N ALA A 20 17.09 -12.83 -21.70
CA ALA A 20 16.68 -12.49 -20.35
C ALA A 20 15.20 -12.11 -20.46
N CYS A 21 14.33 -12.99 -19.97
CA CYS A 21 12.96 -12.63 -19.64
C CYS A 21 13.08 -11.45 -18.68
N SER A 22 12.91 -10.23 -19.19
CA SER A 22 12.55 -9.09 -18.35
C SER A 22 11.29 -9.55 -17.62
N GLU A 23 11.42 -9.74 -16.32
CA GLU A 23 10.33 -10.09 -15.42
C GLU A 23 9.16 -9.18 -15.76
N LYS A 24 8.07 -9.77 -16.24
CA LYS A 24 6.77 -9.13 -16.21
C LYS A 24 6.52 -8.85 -14.74
N SER A 25 6.64 -7.59 -14.34
CA SER A 25 6.19 -7.11 -13.04
C SER A 25 4.78 -7.68 -12.84
N GLU A 26 4.61 -8.56 -11.86
CA GLU A 26 3.30 -8.97 -11.40
C GLU A 26 2.57 -7.69 -11.01
N ASP A 27 1.64 -7.30 -11.88
CA ASP A 27 0.66 -6.26 -11.68
C ASP A 27 -0.19 -6.72 -10.49
N THR A 28 0.33 -6.48 -9.29
CA THR A 28 -0.28 -6.84 -8.03
C THR A 28 -1.50 -5.95 -7.94
N LYS A 29 -2.67 -6.48 -8.30
CA LYS A 29 -3.94 -5.76 -8.43
C LYS A 29 -4.37 -5.16 -7.08
N SER A 30 -3.74 -4.09 -6.62
CA SER A 30 -4.13 -3.34 -5.45
C SER A 30 -5.46 -2.61 -5.69
N ILE A 31 -6.12 -2.23 -4.59
CA ILE A 31 -7.28 -1.36 -4.58
C ILE A 31 -6.76 0.06 -4.32
N LEU A 32 -6.95 0.97 -5.27
CA LEU A 32 -6.64 2.38 -5.05
C LEU A 32 -7.68 2.98 -4.10
N TYR A 33 -7.24 3.41 -2.93
CA TYR A 33 -7.99 4.31 -2.07
C TYR A 33 -7.55 5.74 -2.37
N GLU A 34 -8.52 6.61 -2.62
CA GLU A 34 -8.30 8.04 -2.87
C GLU A 34 -9.11 8.85 -1.85
N ASN A 35 -8.41 9.65 -1.05
CA ASN A 35 -9.05 10.66 -0.21
C ASN A 35 -9.02 12.00 -0.96
N THR A 36 -10.17 12.39 -1.51
CA THR A 36 -10.29 13.63 -2.31
C THR A 36 -10.29 14.89 -1.44
N THR A 37 -10.68 14.79 -0.17
CA THR A 37 -10.71 15.92 0.79
C THR A 37 -9.30 16.37 1.17
N HIS A 38 -8.38 15.43 1.37
CA HIS A 38 -7.02 15.68 1.80
C HIS A 38 -5.96 15.39 0.72
N HIS A 39 -6.41 15.14 -0.52
CA HIS A 39 -5.57 14.99 -1.69
C HIS A 39 -4.44 13.98 -1.51
N PHE A 40 -4.76 12.75 -1.09
CA PHE A 40 -3.79 11.67 -1.02
C PHE A 40 -4.37 10.35 -1.51
N THR A 41 -3.47 9.41 -1.78
CA THR A 41 -3.82 8.05 -2.19
C THR A 41 -3.07 6.99 -1.38
N LEU A 42 -3.65 5.80 -1.32
CA LEU A 42 -3.07 4.58 -0.77
C LEU A 42 -3.37 3.40 -1.70
N GLN A 43 -2.45 2.44 -1.76
CA GLN A 43 -2.66 1.15 -2.41
C GLN A 43 -3.01 0.11 -1.35
N LEU A 44 -4.29 -0.25 -1.27
CA LEU A 44 -4.74 -1.31 -0.37
C LEU A 44 -4.55 -2.68 -1.03
N PRO A 45 -4.20 -3.73 -0.28
CA PRO A 45 -4.08 -5.08 -0.80
C PRO A 45 -5.41 -5.59 -1.38
N LYS A 46 -5.37 -6.36 -2.47
CA LYS A 46 -6.59 -6.99 -3.03
C LYS A 46 -7.28 -7.91 -2.04
N SER A 47 -6.50 -8.55 -1.17
CA SER A 47 -6.94 -9.43 -0.09
C SER A 47 -7.91 -8.75 0.88
N TRP A 48 -7.91 -7.41 0.96
CA TRP A 48 -8.83 -6.64 1.77
C TRP A 48 -10.21 -6.46 1.12
N GLU A 49 -10.40 -6.76 -0.17
CA GLU A 49 -11.67 -6.58 -0.87
C GLU A 49 -12.84 -7.21 -0.10
N GLY A 50 -13.82 -6.37 0.28
CA GLY A 50 -14.99 -6.80 1.06
C GLY A 50 -14.76 -6.99 2.57
N LYS A 51 -13.52 -6.96 3.06
CA LYS A 51 -13.16 -7.26 4.46
C LYS A 51 -12.90 -6.03 5.33
N TYR A 52 -12.67 -4.87 4.72
CA TYR A 52 -12.44 -3.63 5.45
C TYR A 52 -13.59 -2.64 5.28
N GLU A 53 -13.60 -1.66 6.18
CA GLU A 53 -14.38 -0.44 6.12
C GLU A 53 -13.47 0.76 6.38
N VAL A 54 -13.90 1.94 5.93
CA VAL A 54 -13.21 3.22 6.15
C VAL A 54 -14.17 4.15 6.87
N THR A 55 -13.70 4.75 7.96
CA THR A 55 -14.40 5.84 8.64
C THR A 55 -13.57 7.11 8.49
N GLU A 56 -14.18 8.18 8.00
CA GLU A 56 -13.53 9.48 7.80
C GLU A 56 -14.19 10.53 8.70
N THR A 57 -13.35 11.30 9.38
CA THR A 57 -13.74 12.55 10.07
C THR A 57 -13.03 13.73 9.39
N GLU A 58 -13.09 14.92 9.99
CA GLU A 58 -12.47 16.12 9.43
C GLU A 58 -10.96 15.99 9.21
N ASN A 59 -10.26 15.22 10.05
CA ASN A 59 -8.79 15.12 10.00
C ASN A 59 -8.26 13.71 10.19
N GLN A 60 -9.15 12.70 10.20
CA GLN A 60 -8.80 11.32 10.53
C GLN A 60 -9.45 10.35 9.56
N ILE A 61 -8.67 9.39 9.07
CA ILE A 61 -9.10 8.30 8.19
C ILE A 61 -8.70 6.99 8.86
N ILE A 62 -9.69 6.20 9.27
CA ILE A 62 -9.50 4.95 9.99
C ILE A 62 -9.90 3.78 9.08
N PHE A 63 -9.00 2.82 8.91
CA PHE A 63 -9.26 1.57 8.21
C PHE A 63 -9.46 0.45 9.24
N SER A 64 -10.58 -0.26 9.17
CA SER A 64 -10.92 -1.31 10.15
C SER A 64 -11.36 -2.61 9.47
N SER A 65 -11.06 -3.74 10.09
CA SER A 65 -11.60 -5.07 9.77
C SER A 65 -13.09 -5.13 10.12
N LYS A 66 -13.93 -5.53 9.16
CA LYS A 66 -15.37 -5.73 9.37
C LYS A 66 -15.69 -6.89 10.32
N ALA A 67 -14.83 -7.92 10.35
CA ALA A 67 -15.07 -9.11 11.16
C ALA A 67 -14.90 -8.86 12.67
N ASN A 68 -14.15 -7.82 13.05
CA ASN A 68 -13.66 -7.58 14.41
C ASN A 68 -14.32 -6.38 15.13
N GLN A 69 -15.49 -5.94 14.67
CA GLN A 69 -16.23 -4.84 15.27
C GLN A 69 -16.70 -5.17 16.71
N PRO A 70 -16.72 -4.18 17.64
CA PRO A 70 -16.40 -2.76 17.45
C PRO A 70 -14.89 -2.42 17.49
N GLY A 71 -14.01 -3.43 17.55
CA GLY A 71 -12.57 -3.26 17.38
C GLY A 71 -12.17 -3.34 15.90
N GLY A 72 -11.01 -3.93 15.63
CA GLY A 72 -10.56 -4.24 14.28
C GLY A 72 -9.84 -3.11 13.58
N ILE A 73 -9.46 -2.03 14.26
CA ILE A 73 -8.68 -0.95 13.64
C ILE A 73 -7.37 -1.55 13.11
N LEU A 74 -7.05 -1.31 11.84
CA LEU A 74 -5.82 -1.79 11.20
C LEU A 74 -4.78 -0.69 11.14
N CYS A 75 -5.20 0.50 10.71
CA CYS A 75 -4.35 1.69 10.67
C CYS A 75 -5.17 2.97 10.57
N GLU A 76 -4.53 4.08 10.88
CA GLU A 76 -5.06 5.43 10.77
C GLU A 76 -4.11 6.31 9.95
N VAL A 77 -4.68 7.15 9.08
CA VAL A 77 -4.02 8.34 8.57
C VAL A 77 -4.65 9.55 9.24
N ARG A 78 -3.81 10.42 9.79
CA ARG A 78 -4.24 11.69 10.38
C ARG A 78 -3.60 12.86 9.65
N VAL A 79 -4.38 13.91 9.43
CA VAL A 79 -3.96 15.15 8.79
C VAL A 79 -3.86 16.22 9.86
N TRP A 80 -2.71 16.85 9.96
CA TRP A 80 -2.40 17.87 10.95
C TRP A 80 -2.19 19.19 10.23
N SER A 81 -2.57 20.31 10.87
CA SER A 81 -1.95 21.58 10.52
C SER A 81 -0.48 21.57 10.91
N GLN A 82 0.32 22.43 10.26
CA GLN A 82 1.72 22.65 10.62
C GLN A 82 1.91 23.06 12.09
N GLU A 83 0.97 23.79 12.67
CA GLU A 83 1.04 24.24 14.06
C GLU A 83 0.75 23.08 15.04
N GLU A 84 -0.33 22.33 14.83
CA GLU A 84 -0.67 21.16 15.67
C GLU A 84 0.44 20.11 15.62
N TRP A 85 1.07 19.91 14.45
CA TRP A 85 2.20 18.98 14.33
C TRP A 85 3.38 19.39 15.21
N LYS A 86 3.73 20.68 15.25
CA LYS A 86 4.84 21.19 16.07
C LYS A 86 4.53 21.18 17.56
N GLN A 87 3.27 21.43 17.92
CA GLN A 87 2.85 21.46 19.32
C GLN A 87 2.78 20.04 19.91
N ASP A 88 2.15 19.11 19.19
CA ASP A 88 1.80 17.79 19.72
C ASP A 88 2.39 16.64 18.90
N GLY A 89 2.33 16.75 17.57
CA GLY A 89 2.67 15.65 16.65
C GLY A 89 4.10 15.12 16.81
N GLU A 90 5.09 16.01 16.91
CA GLU A 90 6.50 15.63 17.09
C GLU A 90 6.72 14.83 18.37
N GLU A 91 6.13 15.24 19.49
CA GLU A 91 6.24 14.50 20.75
C GLU A 91 5.56 13.13 20.64
N LEU A 92 4.36 13.07 20.04
CA LEU A 92 3.61 11.82 19.88
C LEU A 92 4.37 10.76 19.09
N THR A 93 5.22 11.14 18.11
CA THR A 93 6.08 10.18 17.40
C THR A 93 7.04 9.42 18.33
N THR A 94 7.32 9.96 19.51
CA THR A 94 8.23 9.34 20.50
C THR A 94 7.51 8.47 21.52
N VAL A 95 6.20 8.63 21.65
CA VAL A 95 5.38 7.98 22.69
C VAL A 95 4.54 6.83 22.13
N ILE A 96 4.05 6.98 20.89
CA ILE A 96 3.18 6.00 20.23
C ILE A 96 3.74 5.61 18.86
N HIS A 97 3.19 4.54 18.26
CA HIS A 97 3.51 4.11 16.90
C HIS A 97 2.91 5.08 15.86
N LEU A 98 3.36 6.32 15.88
CA LEU A 98 2.95 7.38 14.96
C LEU A 98 4.15 7.81 14.12
N GLU A 99 3.97 7.82 12.81
CA GLU A 99 5.02 8.12 11.84
C GLU A 99 4.56 9.21 10.87
N LYS A 100 5.39 10.21 10.63
CA LYS A 100 5.16 11.17 9.55
C LYS A 100 5.37 10.50 8.21
N ILE A 101 4.37 10.54 7.32
CA ILE A 101 4.38 9.87 6.00
C ILE A 101 4.34 10.85 4.83
N GLY A 102 4.03 12.12 5.09
CA GLY A 102 4.03 13.16 4.07
C GLY A 102 3.84 14.55 4.65
N GLU A 103 4.13 15.55 3.85
CA GLU A 103 4.03 16.96 4.24
C GLU A 103 3.85 17.84 3.00
N THR A 104 3.04 18.87 3.16
CA THR A 104 2.90 20.03 2.27
C THR A 104 3.19 21.30 3.08
N ASP A 105 3.18 22.45 2.41
CA ASP A 105 3.34 23.74 3.09
C ASP A 105 2.27 24.01 4.16
N ASP A 106 1.06 23.45 4.01
CA ASP A 106 -0.07 23.67 4.91
C ASP A 106 -0.31 22.52 5.90
N LYS A 107 0.10 21.28 5.58
CA LYS A 107 -0.31 20.08 6.32
C LYS A 107 0.82 19.08 6.53
N VAL A 108 0.68 18.30 7.59
CA VAL A 108 1.47 17.09 7.82
C VAL A 108 0.52 15.88 7.83
N TYR A 109 0.96 14.79 7.21
CA TYR A 109 0.25 13.52 7.19
C TYR A 109 1.00 12.55 8.10
N SER A 110 0.31 11.93 9.05
CA SER A 110 0.87 10.88 9.88
C SER A 110 0.11 9.57 9.70
N PHE A 111 0.81 8.47 9.95
CA PHE A 111 0.28 7.12 9.96
C PHE A 111 0.45 6.50 11.34
N SER A 112 -0.55 5.80 11.83
CA SER A 112 -0.42 5.04 13.08
C SER A 112 -1.13 3.70 13.03
N THR A 113 -0.72 2.82 13.93
CA THR A 113 -1.33 1.51 14.16
C THR A 113 -1.82 1.41 15.60
N PRO A 114 -2.87 0.63 15.88
CA PRO A 114 -3.35 0.36 17.24
C PRO A 114 -2.25 -0.19 18.16
N THR A 115 -2.30 0.19 19.44
CA THR A 115 -1.42 -0.31 20.49
C THR A 115 -2.04 -1.44 21.33
N ASP A 116 -3.36 -1.57 21.29
CA ASP A 116 -4.14 -2.60 22.01
C ASP A 116 -4.58 -3.74 21.08
N VAL A 117 -5.10 -4.82 21.68
CA VAL A 117 -5.72 -5.93 20.95
C VAL A 117 -6.96 -5.47 20.20
N GLN A 118 -7.00 -5.74 18.89
CA GLN A 118 -8.08 -5.30 18.00
C GLN A 118 -8.97 -6.44 17.49
N TRP A 119 -8.73 -7.69 17.90
CA TRP A 119 -9.57 -8.82 17.51
C TRP A 119 -10.41 -9.35 18.66
N ILE A 120 -11.45 -10.11 18.34
CA ILE A 120 -12.31 -10.73 19.34
C ILE A 120 -11.55 -11.87 20.02
N LEU A 121 -11.35 -11.75 21.33
CA LEU A 121 -10.70 -12.78 22.13
C LEU A 121 -11.52 -14.08 22.15
N GLY A 122 -10.84 -15.21 21.98
CA GLY A 122 -11.48 -16.53 21.95
C GLY A 122 -12.04 -16.94 20.59
N ASP A 123 -11.95 -16.09 19.57
CA ASP A 123 -12.30 -16.42 18.18
C ASP A 123 -11.04 -16.48 17.31
N ALA A 124 -10.50 -17.69 17.16
CA ALA A 124 -9.24 -17.93 16.45
C ALA A 124 -9.33 -17.66 14.93
N GLU A 125 -10.53 -17.67 14.34
CA GLU A 125 -10.71 -17.33 12.93
C GLU A 125 -10.59 -15.82 12.73
N LYS A 126 -11.25 -15.03 13.59
CA LYS A 126 -11.20 -13.58 13.55
C LYS A 126 -9.82 -13.01 13.91
N GLU A 127 -9.12 -13.64 14.86
CA GLU A 127 -7.73 -13.33 15.15
C GLU A 127 -6.84 -13.55 13.93
N ARG A 128 -6.95 -14.73 13.28
CA ARG A 128 -6.13 -15.06 12.12
C ARG A 128 -6.39 -14.11 10.94
N GLU A 129 -7.65 -13.78 10.68
CA GLU A 129 -8.00 -12.82 9.63
C GLU A 129 -7.41 -11.44 9.93
N TYR A 130 -7.58 -10.95 11.17
CA TYR A 130 -7.04 -9.66 11.57
C TYR A 130 -5.52 -9.63 11.41
N GLN A 131 -4.80 -10.64 11.92
CA GLN A 131 -3.35 -10.72 11.84
C GLN A 131 -2.85 -10.77 10.38
N ALA A 132 -3.57 -11.48 9.51
CA ALA A 132 -3.25 -11.53 8.08
C ALA A 132 -3.41 -10.15 7.41
N MET A 133 -4.50 -9.43 7.70
CA MET A 133 -4.70 -8.07 7.19
C MET A 133 -3.65 -7.10 7.77
N PHE A 134 -3.39 -7.18 9.07
CA PHE A 134 -2.44 -6.32 9.76
C PHE A 134 -1.01 -6.49 9.26
N ALA A 135 -0.61 -7.70 8.87
CA ALA A 135 0.70 -7.97 8.28
C ALA A 135 0.94 -7.23 6.95
N GLU A 136 -0.11 -6.80 6.25
CA GLU A 136 -0.01 -6.06 4.99
C GLU A 136 0.03 -4.53 5.17
N VAL A 137 -0.29 -4.04 6.39
CA VAL A 137 -0.31 -2.60 6.73
C VAL A 137 0.99 -1.86 6.41
N PRO A 138 2.19 -2.41 6.63
CA PRO A 138 3.44 -1.74 6.25
C PRO A 138 3.51 -1.39 4.75
N GLY A 139 2.96 -2.26 3.88
CA GLY A 139 2.90 -2.02 2.43
C GLY A 139 1.94 -0.89 2.08
N ILE A 140 0.81 -0.78 2.79
CA ILE A 140 -0.14 0.32 2.66
C ILE A 140 0.55 1.65 3.02
N LYS A 141 1.21 1.71 4.19
CA LYS A 141 1.95 2.90 4.62
C LYS A 141 2.97 3.34 3.57
N ALA A 142 3.76 2.40 3.04
CA ALA A 142 4.77 2.67 2.03
C ALA A 142 4.20 3.15 0.68
N SER A 143 2.92 2.91 0.43
CA SER A 143 2.23 3.31 -0.81
C SER A 143 1.66 4.73 -0.77
N PHE A 144 1.77 5.44 0.37
CA PHE A 144 1.23 6.78 0.53
C PHE A 144 1.80 7.75 -0.49
N GLN A 145 0.92 8.49 -1.16
CA GLN A 145 1.28 9.52 -2.12
C GLN A 145 0.33 10.71 -1.99
N ILE A 146 0.89 11.92 -1.92
CA ILE A 146 0.14 13.17 -2.03
C ILE A 146 -0.21 13.38 -3.52
N LYS A 147 -1.44 13.77 -3.79
CA LYS A 147 -1.92 14.14 -5.11
C LYS A 147 -1.75 15.65 -5.29
N GLU A 148 -1.00 16.04 -6.31
CA GLU A 148 -0.92 17.42 -6.80
C GLU A 148 -2.23 17.89 -7.45
#